data_AF-A0A7W8DQR0-F1
#
_entry.id   AF-A0A7W8DQR0-F1
#
_cell.length_a   1.000
_cell.length_b   1.000
_cell.length_c   1.000
_cell.angle_alpha   90.00
_cell.angle_beta   90.00
_cell.angle_gamma   90.00
#
_symmetry.space_group_name_H-M   'P 1'
#
loop_
_entity.id
_entity.type
_entity.pdbx_description
1 polymer ?
#
loop_
_entity_poly.entity_id
_entity_poly.type
_entity_poly.pdbx_seq_one_letter_code
_entity_poly.pdbx_strand_id
1 'polypeptide(L)'
;MNRLKMPLKMTALLAVSLVFACLAVPQESHGQLFCKSKAKREASAGEAAARKDIAQGMVRYEIGGIPSSTDAELSRLAKERYQITVAFSGCMIGPRVDFDRAYRQTVIDHLKAKHGFDPVMKIESELRAKRK
;
A
#
# COMPACT_ATOMS: atom_id res chain seq x y z
N MET A 1 -30.87 28.86 65.36
CA MET A 1 -29.63 29.64 65.14
C MET A 1 -28.43 28.71 65.36
N ASN A 2 -27.36 28.92 64.57
CA ASN A 2 -26.04 28.24 64.56
C ASN A 2 -26.01 26.85 63.88
N ARG A 3 -25.70 26.72 62.58
CA ARG A 3 -24.42 26.87 61.83
C ARG A 3 -23.29 25.89 62.24
N LEU A 4 -22.97 25.05 61.26
CA LEU A 4 -21.64 24.61 60.78
C LEU A 4 -20.78 23.69 61.67
N LYS A 5 -20.52 22.48 61.16
CA LYS A 5 -19.23 22.14 60.51
C LYS A 5 -19.22 20.69 59.98
N MET A 6 -19.04 20.54 58.66
CA MET A 6 -18.38 19.36 58.08
C MET A 6 -16.86 19.48 58.32
N PRO A 7 -16.15 18.34 58.31
CA PRO A 7 -15.23 18.06 57.20
C PRO A 7 -15.34 16.59 56.75
N LEU A 8 -15.56 16.33 55.45
CA LEU A 8 -14.51 16.18 54.44
C LEU A 8 -13.46 15.13 54.86
N LYS A 9 -13.58 13.89 54.37
CA LYS A 9 -12.46 13.05 53.90
C LYS A 9 -12.91 11.67 53.37
N MET A 10 -12.39 11.36 52.18
CA MET A 10 -12.01 10.02 51.71
C MET A 10 -13.11 9.09 51.18
N THR A 11 -13.71 9.48 50.05
CA THR A 11 -14.08 8.53 49.00
C THR A 11 -12.81 7.94 48.37
N ALA A 12 -12.33 6.82 48.89
CA ALA A 12 -11.36 5.97 48.22
C ALA A 12 -11.46 4.57 48.83
N LEU A 13 -12.06 3.63 48.11
CA LEU A 13 -11.57 2.26 47.89
C LEU A 13 -12.69 1.44 47.20
N LEU A 14 -12.26 0.46 46.42
CA LEU A 14 -13.05 -0.56 45.72
C LEU A 14 -13.65 -0.19 44.35
N ALA A 15 -12.79 0.29 43.47
CA ALA A 15 -12.84 -0.08 42.05
C ALA A 15 -11.52 -0.77 41.66
N VAL A 16 -11.28 -1.97 42.19
CA VAL A 16 -10.10 -2.79 41.82
C VAL A 16 -10.59 -4.21 41.55
N SER A 17 -11.31 -4.40 40.45
CA SER A 17 -11.63 -5.73 39.88
C SER A 17 -12.14 -5.58 38.45
N LEU A 18 -11.45 -4.80 37.63
CA LEU A 18 -11.64 -4.82 36.18
C LEU A 18 -10.32 -4.39 35.58
N VAL A 19 -9.52 -5.35 35.11
CA VAL A 19 -8.51 -5.30 34.04
C VAL A 19 -7.55 -6.47 34.30
N PHE A 20 -7.93 -7.68 33.89
CA PHE A 20 -6.96 -8.74 33.58
C PHE A 20 -7.60 -9.73 32.61
N ALA A 21 -8.10 -9.20 31.50
CA ALA A 21 -8.64 -9.99 30.40
C ALA A 21 -8.30 -9.35 29.06
N CYS A 22 -7.10 -8.78 28.91
CA CYS A 22 -6.53 -8.40 27.63
C CYS A 22 -5.03 -8.44 27.80
N LEU A 23 -4.36 -9.31 27.05
CA LEU A 23 -3.01 -9.19 26.48
C LEU A 23 -2.49 -10.60 26.19
N ALA A 24 -3.27 -11.36 25.40
CA ALA A 24 -2.67 -12.35 24.51
C ALA A 24 -1.90 -11.56 23.44
N VAL A 25 -0.74 -11.01 23.81
CA VAL A 25 0.22 -10.48 22.84
C VAL A 25 0.77 -11.72 22.13
N PRO A 26 0.51 -11.92 20.83
CA PRO A 26 1.17 -12.99 20.12
C PRO A 26 2.68 -12.70 20.21
N GLN A 27 3.41 -13.62 20.82
CA GLN A 27 4.84 -13.51 21.02
C GLN A 27 5.52 -13.71 19.66
N GLU A 28 5.55 -12.65 18.85
CA GLU A 28 6.25 -12.67 17.57
C GLU A 28 7.74 -12.84 17.85
N SER A 29 8.36 -13.85 17.22
CA SER A 29 9.79 -14.07 17.38
C SER A 29 10.57 -12.85 16.87
N HIS A 30 11.74 -12.57 17.47
CA HIS A 30 12.60 -11.46 17.05
C HIS A 30 12.90 -11.48 15.53
N GLY A 31 12.97 -12.66 14.92
CA GLY A 31 13.11 -12.83 13.47
C GLY A 31 11.91 -12.33 12.66
N GLN A 32 10.67 -12.58 13.12
CA GLN A 32 9.46 -12.07 12.46
C GLN A 32 9.34 -10.55 12.56
N LEU A 33 9.64 -9.97 13.73
CA LEU A 33 9.62 -8.51 13.93
C LEU A 33 10.64 -7.81 13.03
N PHE A 34 11.85 -8.35 12.91
CA PHE A 34 12.89 -7.82 12.04
C PHE A 34 12.45 -7.85 10.56
N CYS A 35 11.95 -8.98 10.07
CA CYS A 35 11.45 -9.11 8.70
C CYS A 35 10.32 -8.12 8.39
N LYS A 36 9.34 -7.95 9.29
CA LYS A 36 8.26 -6.96 9.13
C LYS A 36 8.77 -5.53 9.08
N SER A 37 9.73 -5.20 9.94
CA SER A 37 10.32 -3.85 9.96
C SER A 37 11.06 -3.52 8.67
N LYS A 38 11.79 -4.50 8.10
CA LYS A 38 12.48 -4.35 6.81
C LYS A 38 11.47 -4.19 5.68
N ALA A 39 10.44 -5.05 5.63
CA ALA A 39 9.36 -4.96 4.64
C ALA A 39 8.67 -3.59 4.65
N LYS A 40 8.35 -3.07 5.84
CA LYS A 40 7.74 -1.74 6.00
C LYS A 40 8.64 -0.62 5.47
N ARG A 41 9.95 -0.69 5.71
CA ARG A 41 10.91 0.29 5.19
C ARG A 41 11.02 0.22 3.66
N GLU A 42 11.07 -0.98 3.10
CA GLU A 42 11.10 -1.20 1.65
C GLU A 42 9.84 -0.66 0.97
N ALA A 43 8.66 -0.97 1.52
CA ALA A 43 7.39 -0.46 1.02
C ALA A 43 7.35 1.08 1.03
N SER A 44 7.71 1.70 2.16
CA SER A 44 7.75 3.16 2.28
C SER A 44 8.73 3.81 1.29
N ALA A 45 9.89 3.18 1.05
CA ALA A 45 10.83 3.63 0.03
C ALA A 45 10.24 3.50 -1.39
N GLY A 46 9.49 2.44 -1.67
CA GLY A 46 8.78 2.22 -2.93
C GLY A 46 7.74 3.29 -3.22
N GLU A 47 6.90 3.62 -2.23
CA GLU A 47 5.91 4.70 -2.33
C GLU A 47 6.58 6.05 -2.58
N ALA A 48 7.66 6.36 -1.84
CA ALA A 48 8.38 7.61 -1.99
C ALA A 48 9.01 7.75 -3.38
N ALA A 49 9.60 6.67 -3.90
CA ALA A 49 10.14 6.63 -5.25
C ALA A 49 9.06 6.86 -6.30
N ALA A 50 7.92 6.18 -6.20
CA ALA A 50 6.80 6.36 -7.12
C ALA A 50 6.29 7.81 -7.12
N ARG A 51 6.11 8.41 -5.94
CA ARG A 51 5.69 9.83 -5.83
C ARG A 51 6.68 10.78 -6.48
N LYS A 52 7.99 10.53 -6.32
CA LYS A 52 9.03 11.33 -6.96
C LYS A 52 8.95 11.23 -8.48
N ASP A 53 8.87 10.02 -9.02
CA ASP A 53 8.81 9.79 -10.46
C ASP A 53 7.53 10.42 -11.06
N ILE A 54 6.38 10.26 -10.39
CA ILE A 54 5.11 10.90 -10.76
C ILE A 54 5.25 12.43 -10.80
N ALA A 55 5.89 13.03 -9.78
CA ALA A 55 6.12 14.47 -9.74
C ALA A 55 7.02 14.96 -10.88
N GLN A 56 7.89 14.10 -11.41
CA GLN A 56 8.73 14.35 -12.58
C GLN A 56 8.04 14.03 -13.92
N GLY A 57 6.76 13.64 -13.90
CA GLY A 57 6.03 13.22 -15.10
C GLY A 57 6.42 11.84 -15.63
N MET A 58 7.20 11.07 -14.86
CA MET A 58 7.63 9.72 -15.21
C MET A 58 6.68 8.70 -14.60
N VAL A 59 5.64 8.31 -15.34
CA VAL A 59 4.70 7.28 -14.88
C VAL A 59 5.10 5.93 -15.46
N ARG A 60 5.77 5.11 -14.64
CA ARG A 60 6.17 3.75 -15.00
C ARG A 60 5.24 2.73 -14.37
N TYR A 61 4.62 1.89 -15.20
CA TYR A 61 3.72 0.83 -14.77
C TYR A 61 4.37 -0.53 -15.00
N GLU A 62 4.68 -1.26 -13.94
CA GLU A 62 5.33 -2.56 -14.05
C GLU A 62 4.35 -3.73 -13.97
N ILE A 63 4.34 -4.58 -15.00
CA ILE A 63 3.55 -5.80 -15.09
C ILE A 63 4.49 -6.98 -14.88
N GLY A 64 4.23 -7.76 -13.83
CA GLY A 64 4.97 -9.00 -13.57
C GLY A 64 4.32 -10.18 -14.27
N GLY A 65 5.11 -11.05 -14.90
CA GLY A 65 4.64 -12.30 -15.50
C GLY A 65 5.29 -12.63 -16.84
N ILE A 66 4.77 -13.66 -17.50
CA ILE A 66 5.18 -14.00 -18.87
C ILE A 66 4.57 -12.99 -19.83
N PRO A 67 5.36 -12.35 -20.72
CA PRO A 67 4.81 -11.44 -21.68
C PRO A 67 3.77 -12.10 -22.59
N SER A 68 2.65 -11.42 -22.80
CA SER A 68 1.60 -11.82 -23.72
C SER A 68 1.82 -11.28 -25.13
N SER A 69 1.10 -11.83 -26.11
CA SER A 69 1.15 -11.33 -27.50
C SER A 69 0.58 -9.91 -27.65
N THR A 70 -0.17 -9.39 -26.66
CA THR A 70 -0.74 -8.04 -26.69
C THR A 70 0.13 -6.99 -26.00
N ASP A 71 1.25 -7.39 -25.39
CA ASP A 71 2.05 -6.53 -24.52
C ASP A 71 2.73 -5.38 -25.27
N ALA A 72 3.20 -5.62 -26.49
CA ALA A 72 3.77 -4.58 -27.33
C ALA A 72 2.72 -3.51 -27.69
N GLU A 73 1.50 -3.94 -28.00
CA GLU A 73 0.40 -3.02 -28.30
C GLU A 73 -0.08 -2.29 -27.05
N LEU A 74 -0.14 -2.97 -25.90
CA LEU A 74 -0.45 -2.37 -24.60
C LEU A 74 0.54 -1.25 -24.27
N SER A 75 1.84 -1.50 -24.35
CA SER A 75 2.89 -0.50 -24.11
C SER A 75 2.76 0.70 -25.05
N ARG A 76 2.52 0.44 -26.34
CA ARG A 76 2.33 1.50 -27.34
C ARG A 76 1.11 2.37 -27.01
N LEU A 77 -0.05 1.76 -26.79
CA LEU A 77 -1.29 2.48 -26.50
C LEU A 77 -1.24 3.22 -25.16
N ALA A 78 -0.61 2.64 -24.13
CA ALA A 78 -0.44 3.28 -22.83
C ALA A 78 0.44 4.54 -22.95
N LYS A 79 1.50 4.48 -23.77
CA LYS A 79 2.38 5.62 -24.03
C LYS A 79 1.67 6.70 -24.83
N GLU A 80 0.98 6.34 -25.91
CA GLU A 80 0.30 7.29 -26.80
C GLU A 80 -0.88 7.99 -26.13
N ARG A 81 -1.75 7.25 -25.43
CA ARG A 81 -3.00 7.79 -24.89
C ARG A 81 -2.86 8.44 -23.51
N TYR A 82 -1.92 7.94 -22.70
CA TYR A 82 -1.82 8.32 -21.29
C TYR A 82 -0.41 8.71 -20.85
N GLN A 83 0.58 8.69 -21.75
CA GLN A 83 1.99 8.97 -21.46
C GLN A 83 2.62 8.01 -20.42
N ILE A 84 2.05 6.81 -20.27
CA ILE A 84 2.51 5.78 -19.33
C ILE A 84 3.56 4.91 -20.00
N THR A 85 4.69 4.69 -19.32
CA THR A 85 5.70 3.71 -19.75
C THR A 85 5.39 2.37 -19.08
N VAL A 86 4.97 1.37 -19.85
CA VAL A 86 4.74 0.02 -19.34
C VAL A 86 6.03 -0.80 -19.43
N ALA A 87 6.41 -1.43 -18.32
CA ALA A 87 7.56 -2.33 -18.24
C ALA A 87 7.09 -3.73 -17.83
N PHE A 88 7.71 -4.77 -18.38
CA PHE A 88 7.41 -6.15 -18.05
C PHE A 88 8.56 -6.74 -17.24
N SER A 89 8.29 -7.11 -15.99
CA SER A 89 9.19 -7.96 -15.22
C SER A 89 8.81 -9.42 -15.44
N GLY A 90 9.81 -10.28 -15.66
CA GLY A 90 9.57 -11.72 -15.83
C GLY A 90 8.97 -12.37 -14.57
N CYS A 91 8.83 -13.69 -14.58
CA CYS A 91 8.22 -14.44 -13.47
C CYS A 91 9.04 -14.46 -12.16
N MET A 92 10.30 -14.02 -12.20
CA MET A 92 11.16 -14.02 -11.03
C MET A 92 10.83 -12.83 -10.13
N ILE A 93 10.36 -13.14 -8.93
CA ILE A 93 10.13 -12.18 -7.87
C ILE A 93 11.47 -11.48 -7.58
N GLY A 94 11.52 -10.16 -7.78
CA GLY A 94 12.70 -9.35 -7.54
C GLY A 94 13.12 -9.35 -6.06
N PRO A 95 14.38 -9.00 -5.75
CA PRO A 95 14.91 -9.05 -4.38
C PRO A 95 14.23 -8.04 -3.42
N ARG A 96 13.44 -7.08 -3.95
CA ARG A 96 12.80 -5.99 -3.20
C ARG A 96 11.28 -5.97 -3.41
N VAL A 97 10.64 -7.12 -3.22
CA VAL A 97 9.20 -7.33 -3.46
C VAL A 97 8.30 -6.26 -2.85
N ASP A 98 8.55 -5.89 -1.59
CA ASP A 98 7.72 -4.90 -0.88
C ASP A 98 7.87 -3.50 -1.49
N PHE A 99 9.08 -3.15 -1.94
CA PHE A 99 9.33 -1.91 -2.67
C PHE A 99 8.58 -1.90 -4.00
N ASP A 100 8.76 -2.94 -4.82
CA ASP A 100 8.17 -3.02 -6.17
C ASP A 100 6.64 -3.00 -6.11
N ARG A 101 6.07 -3.73 -5.13
CA ARG A 101 4.63 -3.77 -4.87
C ARG A 101 4.11 -2.38 -4.49
N ALA A 102 4.74 -1.72 -3.53
CA ALA A 102 4.29 -0.43 -3.02
C ALA A 102 4.46 0.69 -4.07
N TYR A 103 5.55 0.65 -4.85
CA TYR A 103 5.76 1.52 -6.00
C TYR A 103 4.60 1.37 -7.01
N ARG A 104 4.34 0.13 -7.46
CA ARG A 104 3.28 -0.13 -8.43
C ARG A 104 1.90 0.29 -7.93
N GLN A 105 1.58 0.00 -6.67
CA GLN A 105 0.30 0.39 -6.08
C GLN A 105 0.13 1.91 -6.09
N THR A 106 1.18 2.64 -5.71
CA THR A 106 1.16 4.12 -5.72
C THR A 106 0.92 4.68 -7.13
N VAL A 107 1.52 4.07 -8.16
CA VAL A 107 1.28 4.45 -9.56
C VAL A 107 -0.17 4.16 -9.97
N ILE A 108 -0.71 2.99 -9.64
CA ILE A 108 -2.10 2.63 -9.91
C ILE A 108 -3.07 3.63 -9.27
N ASP A 109 -2.85 3.96 -8.00
CA ASP A 109 -3.70 4.88 -7.25
C ASP A 109 -3.64 6.30 -7.84
N HIS A 110 -2.45 6.76 -8.23
CA HIS A 110 -2.30 8.02 -8.96
C HIS A 110 -3.08 8.03 -10.29
N LEU A 111 -2.95 6.97 -11.07
CA LEU A 111 -3.64 6.84 -12.36
C LEU A 111 -5.16 6.83 -12.20
N LYS A 112 -5.68 6.09 -11.21
CA LYS A 112 -7.10 6.08 -10.87
C LYS A 112 -7.58 7.45 -10.39
N ALA A 113 -6.81 8.15 -9.57
CA ALA A 113 -7.14 9.50 -9.13
C ALA A 113 -7.17 10.50 -10.30
N LYS A 114 -6.25 10.36 -11.27
CA LYS A 114 -6.14 11.26 -12.43
C LYS A 114 -7.20 11.00 -13.50
N HIS A 115 -7.57 9.74 -13.74
CA HIS A 115 -8.43 9.34 -14.87
C HIS A 115 -9.79 8.77 -14.47
N GLY A 116 -10.01 8.48 -13.18
CA GLY A 116 -11.20 7.78 -12.66
C GLY A 116 -11.18 6.26 -12.83
N PHE A 117 -10.17 5.70 -13.51
CA PHE A 117 -9.98 4.27 -13.74
C PHE A 117 -8.48 3.96 -13.92
N ASP A 118 -8.12 2.68 -13.96
CA ASP A 118 -6.76 2.23 -14.31
C ASP A 118 -6.61 2.13 -15.84
N PRO A 119 -5.84 3.03 -16.48
CA PRO A 119 -5.74 3.06 -17.94
C PRO A 119 -5.06 1.82 -18.53
N VAL A 120 -4.12 1.21 -17.81
CA VAL A 120 -3.41 0.02 -18.28
C VAL A 120 -4.36 -1.16 -18.32
N MET A 121 -5.13 -1.37 -17.24
CA MET A 121 -6.15 -2.43 -17.19
C MET A 121 -7.27 -2.21 -18.21
N LYS A 122 -7.65 -0.95 -18.48
CA LYS A 122 -8.65 -0.63 -19.50
C LYS A 122 -8.16 -1.01 -20.89
N ILE A 123 -6.95 -0.59 -21.27
CA ILE A 123 -6.36 -0.95 -22.57
C ILE A 123 -6.23 -2.47 -22.70
N GLU A 124 -5.71 -3.16 -21.69
CA GLU A 124 -5.58 -4.61 -21.70
C GLU A 124 -6.95 -5.30 -21.96
N SER A 125 -8.01 -4.82 -21.30
CA SER A 125 -9.37 -5.33 -21.50
C SER A 125 -9.89 -5.07 -22.91
N GLU A 126 -9.65 -3.88 -23.47
CA GLU A 126 -9.99 -3.54 -24.87
C GLU A 126 -9.26 -4.46 -25.86
N LEU A 127 -7.97 -4.72 -25.64
CA LEU A 127 -7.15 -5.60 -26.49
C LEU A 127 -7.63 -7.05 -26.43
N ARG A 128 -7.97 -7.54 -25.23
CA ARG A 128 -8.54 -8.88 -25.06
C ARG A 128 -9.91 -9.03 -25.73
N ALA A 129 -10.74 -8.00 -25.68
CA ALA A 129 -12.07 -8.02 -26.30
C ALA A 129 -11.99 -8.10 -27.84
N LYS A 130 -11.03 -7.41 -28.46
CA LYS A 130 -10.83 -7.45 -29.94
C LYS A 130 -10.39 -8.80 -30.49
N ARG A 131 -9.90 -9.70 -29.64
CA ARG A 131 -9.40 -11.03 -30.04
C ARG A 131 -10.44 -12.14 -29.88
N LYS A 132 -11.60 -11.83 -29.32
CA LYS A 132 -12.76 -12.74 -29.27
C LYS A 132 -13.62 -12.54 -30.50
#